data_AF-A0A920WMF1-F1
#
_entry.id   AF-A0A920WMF1-F1
#
_cell.length_a   1.000
_cell.length_b   1.000
_cell.length_c   1.000
_cell.angle_alpha   90.00
_cell.angle_beta   90.00
_cell.angle_gamma   90.00
#
_symmetry.space_group_name_H-M   'P 1'
#
loop_
_entity.id
_entity.type
_entity.pdbx_description
1 polymer ?
#
loop_
_entity_poly.entity_id
_entity_poly.type
_entity_poly.pdbx_seq_one_letter_code
_entity_poly.pdbx_strand_id
1 'polypeptide(L)'
;MLLPNCGSYWVNTSQVMYIGPGETAQVLHRDADNWFQHMAPTWPDTPEVTISAMIGLEEVTEELGATRCVPGSHRWPELNVYEFDVETVPAELESGDAFVYSGKVLHGGGANTTPGRWRRALHLSFVVGWLTPEEAHPLDHVDGLADRSPRVQRLLGQRSYDPRPHLGGGLWLRHVRPLEDQA
;
A
#
# COMPACT_ATOMS: atom_id res chain seq x y z
N MET A 1 -7.44 9.79 4.25
CA MET A 1 -7.04 9.80 2.83
C MET A 1 -7.97 8.97 1.96
N LEU A 2 -8.29 7.70 2.29
CA LEU A 2 -9.09 6.84 1.40
C LEU A 2 -10.63 6.95 1.54
N LEU A 3 -11.15 7.18 2.74
CA LEU A 3 -12.61 7.23 3.00
C LEU A 3 -13.41 8.26 2.17
N PRO A 4 -12.85 9.40 1.73
CA PRO A 4 -13.52 10.25 0.76
C PRO A 4 -13.84 9.56 -0.58
N ASN A 5 -13.24 8.40 -0.87
CA ASN A 5 -13.35 7.68 -2.14
C ASN A 5 -13.98 6.28 -1.97
N CYS A 6 -14.39 5.89 -0.76
CA CYS A 6 -14.95 4.56 -0.48
C CYS A 6 -15.74 4.53 0.85
N GLY A 7 -16.72 3.63 0.99
CA GLY A 7 -17.39 3.42 2.29
C GLY A 7 -16.50 2.71 3.32
N SER A 8 -15.53 1.92 2.86
CA SER A 8 -14.48 1.31 3.67
C SER A 8 -13.27 0.91 2.83
N TYR A 9 -12.17 0.55 3.48
CA TYR A 9 -10.93 0.08 2.86
C TYR A 9 -10.47 -1.20 3.56
N TRP A 10 -9.57 -1.92 2.92
CA TRP A 10 -8.96 -3.15 3.43
C TRP A 10 -7.44 -3.13 3.27
N VAL A 11 -6.77 -4.08 3.92
CA VAL A 11 -5.32 -4.25 3.75
C VAL A 11 -5.09 -4.67 2.30
N ASN A 12 -4.15 -3.98 1.67
CA ASN A 12 -3.73 -4.27 0.31
C ASN A 12 -2.62 -5.33 0.30
N THR A 13 -1.56 -5.07 1.08
CA THR A 13 -0.44 -5.99 1.30
C THR A 13 0.19 -5.75 2.67
N SER A 14 0.83 -6.78 3.25
CA SER A 14 1.58 -6.69 4.49
C SER A 14 2.87 -7.52 4.42
N GLN A 15 3.93 -6.93 3.88
CA GLN A 15 5.16 -7.64 3.53
C GLN A 15 6.36 -7.21 4.38
N VAL A 16 7.01 -8.17 5.04
CA VAL A 16 8.35 -7.95 5.59
C VAL A 16 9.35 -8.07 4.46
N MET A 17 10.05 -6.98 4.18
CA MET A 17 11.04 -6.88 3.12
C MET A 17 12.45 -6.89 3.68
N TYR A 18 13.31 -7.62 2.99
CA TYR A 18 14.74 -7.76 3.25
C TYR A 18 15.51 -7.14 2.09
N ILE A 19 16.39 -6.17 2.35
CA ILE A 19 17.39 -5.69 1.38
C ILE A 19 18.78 -6.07 1.90
N GLY A 20 19.46 -6.97 1.18
CA GLY A 20 20.77 -7.49 1.56
C GLY A 20 21.94 -6.60 1.12
N PRO A 21 23.16 -6.88 1.62
CA PRO A 21 24.38 -6.17 1.19
C PRO A 21 24.58 -6.21 -0.32
N GLY A 22 24.79 -5.04 -0.94
CA GLY A 22 25.06 -4.92 -2.38
C GLY A 22 23.82 -4.92 -3.29
N GLU A 23 22.61 -5.02 -2.72
CA GLU A 23 21.37 -4.90 -3.49
C GLU A 23 21.23 -3.51 -4.12
N THR A 24 20.80 -3.49 -5.38
CA THR A 24 20.64 -2.25 -6.16
C THR A 24 19.34 -1.54 -5.82
N ALA A 25 19.29 -0.23 -6.05
CA ALA A 25 18.05 0.53 -5.88
C ALA A 25 16.94 0.01 -6.81
N GLN A 26 15.71 0.03 -6.32
CA GLN A 26 14.54 -0.27 -7.14
C GLN A 26 14.34 0.84 -8.19
N VAL A 27 13.70 0.46 -9.30
CA VAL A 27 13.15 1.47 -10.22
C VAL A 27 12.08 2.27 -9.48
N LEU A 28 12.09 3.59 -9.69
CA LEU A 28 11.06 4.46 -9.14
C LEU A 28 9.69 4.09 -9.72
N HIS A 29 8.70 3.95 -8.84
CA HIS A 29 7.34 3.54 -9.19
C HIS A 29 6.30 4.20 -8.29
N ARG A 30 5.03 3.99 -8.62
CA ARG A 30 3.86 4.40 -7.84
C ARG A 30 3.06 3.15 -7.51
N ASP A 31 2.73 2.94 -6.23
CA ASP A 31 1.93 1.77 -5.80
C ASP A 31 0.54 1.77 -6.45
N ALA A 32 -0.01 2.95 -6.78
CA ALA A 32 -1.30 3.06 -7.44
C ALA A 32 -1.33 2.46 -8.86
N ASP A 33 -0.18 2.24 -9.49
CA ASP A 33 -0.09 1.69 -10.85
C ASP A 33 -0.56 0.22 -10.92
N ASN A 34 -0.67 -0.47 -9.78
CA ASN A 34 -1.31 -1.79 -9.70
C ASN A 34 -2.76 -1.78 -10.24
N TRP A 35 -3.41 -0.61 -10.24
CA TRP A 35 -4.72 -0.39 -10.84
C TRP A 35 -4.65 0.61 -12.01
N PHE A 36 -3.65 0.47 -12.89
CA PHE A 36 -3.38 1.39 -14.00
C PHE A 36 -4.60 1.72 -14.88
N GLN A 37 -5.51 0.76 -15.11
CA GLN A 37 -6.75 0.98 -15.88
C GLN A 37 -7.70 1.96 -15.20
N HIS A 38 -7.65 2.06 -13.87
CA HIS A 38 -8.36 3.09 -13.10
C HIS A 38 -7.56 4.40 -13.08
N MET A 39 -6.25 4.31 -12.93
CA MET A 39 -5.39 5.49 -12.77
C MET A 39 -5.22 6.29 -14.07
N ALA A 40 -4.89 5.63 -15.18
CA ALA A 40 -4.53 6.29 -16.44
C ALA A 40 -5.61 7.20 -17.03
N PRO A 41 -6.91 6.83 -17.07
CA PRO A 41 -7.92 7.63 -17.76
C PRO A 41 -8.24 8.97 -17.09
N THR A 42 -7.95 9.13 -15.80
CA THR A 42 -8.34 10.33 -15.03
C THR A 42 -7.15 11.02 -14.36
N TRP A 43 -5.92 10.61 -14.67
CA TRP A 43 -4.72 11.25 -14.12
C TRP A 43 -4.56 12.69 -14.62
N PRO A 44 -4.10 13.65 -13.78
CA PRO A 44 -3.71 13.53 -12.37
C PRO A 44 -4.88 13.61 -11.36
N ASP A 45 -6.09 13.88 -11.83
CA ASP A 45 -7.31 14.11 -11.02
C ASP A 45 -7.94 12.83 -10.44
N THR A 46 -7.26 11.68 -10.61
CA THR A 46 -7.64 10.40 -10.02
C THR A 46 -7.89 10.53 -8.51
N PRO A 47 -8.91 9.86 -7.95
CA PRO A 47 -9.01 9.73 -6.50
C PRO A 47 -7.80 8.99 -5.89
N GLU A 48 -7.51 9.25 -4.62
CA GLU A 48 -6.53 8.45 -3.87
C GLU A 48 -7.10 7.04 -3.62
N VAL A 49 -6.45 6.02 -4.16
CA VAL A 49 -6.93 4.62 -4.09
C VAL A 49 -6.15 3.75 -3.11
N THR A 50 -4.88 4.08 -2.84
CA THR A 50 -4.03 3.31 -1.92
C THR A 50 -3.15 4.23 -1.07
N ILE A 51 -2.82 3.79 0.13
CA ILE A 51 -1.88 4.45 1.04
C ILE A 51 -0.97 3.39 1.64
N SER A 52 0.32 3.71 1.72
CA SER A 52 1.36 2.81 2.17
C SER A 52 2.08 3.38 3.39
N ALA A 53 2.54 2.48 4.25
CA ALA A 53 3.46 2.77 5.34
C ALA A 53 4.66 1.82 5.23
N MET A 54 5.85 2.40 5.10
CA MET A 54 7.11 1.67 5.29
C MET A 54 7.52 1.83 6.74
N ILE A 55 7.53 0.73 7.49
CA ILE A 55 7.78 0.72 8.93
C ILE A 55 9.16 0.10 9.19
N GLY A 56 10.03 0.84 9.88
CA GLY A 56 11.33 0.32 10.30
C GLY A 56 11.14 -0.78 11.34
N LEU A 57 11.58 -2.02 11.03
CA LEU A 57 11.67 -3.07 12.05
C LEU A 57 12.98 -2.97 12.85
N GLU A 58 13.89 -2.17 12.34
CA GLU A 58 15.17 -1.76 12.91
C GLU A 58 15.49 -0.35 12.40
N GLU A 59 16.64 0.20 12.81
CA GLU A 59 17.19 1.41 12.20
C GLU A 59 17.47 1.19 10.70
N VAL A 60 16.90 2.06 9.88
CA VAL A 60 17.04 2.13 8.42
C VAL A 60 17.68 3.46 8.04
N THR A 61 18.90 3.42 7.53
CA THR A 61 19.65 4.60 7.05
C THR A 61 19.72 4.65 5.52
N GLU A 62 20.16 5.78 4.97
CA GLU A 62 20.36 5.94 3.53
C GLU A 62 21.28 4.84 2.95
N GLU A 63 22.45 4.61 3.58
CA GLU A 63 23.42 3.60 3.15
C GLU A 63 22.87 2.17 3.25
N LEU A 64 21.93 1.93 4.16
CA LEU A 64 21.27 0.63 4.33
C LEU A 64 20.14 0.39 3.30
N GLY A 65 19.91 1.33 2.39
CA GLY A 65 18.87 1.23 1.38
C GLY A 65 17.50 1.69 1.87
N ALA A 66 17.46 2.79 2.64
CA ALA A 66 16.22 3.48 2.98
C ALA A 66 15.33 3.68 1.74
N THR A 67 14.01 3.59 1.94
CA THR A 67 13.06 3.94 0.87
C THR A 67 13.32 5.38 0.45
N ARG A 68 13.52 5.61 -0.84
CA ARG A 68 13.69 6.93 -1.43
C ARG A 68 12.38 7.38 -2.03
N CYS A 69 12.02 8.64 -1.85
CA CYS A 69 10.83 9.23 -2.48
C CYS A 69 11.18 10.53 -3.18
N VAL A 70 10.32 10.95 -4.11
CA VAL A 70 10.37 12.28 -4.73
C VAL A 70 9.28 13.15 -4.09
N PRO A 71 9.62 14.07 -3.16
CA PRO A 71 8.64 14.92 -2.51
C PRO A 71 7.80 15.72 -3.53
N GLY A 72 6.48 15.70 -3.36
CA GLY A 72 5.56 16.43 -4.25
C GLY A 72 5.19 15.73 -5.56
N SER A 73 5.82 14.60 -5.91
CA SER A 73 5.55 13.83 -7.15
C SER A 73 4.13 13.29 -7.29
N HIS A 74 3.37 13.20 -6.19
CA HIS A 74 1.95 12.86 -6.19
C HIS A 74 1.05 13.92 -6.85
N ARG A 75 1.58 15.11 -7.15
CA ARG A 75 0.87 16.22 -7.82
C ARG A 75 1.34 16.44 -9.25
N TRP A 76 2.26 15.62 -9.75
CA TRP A 76 2.78 15.77 -11.10
C TRP A 76 1.71 15.39 -12.13
N PRO A 77 1.58 16.16 -13.23
CA PRO A 77 0.61 15.86 -14.28
C PRO A 77 0.99 14.61 -15.08
N GLU A 78 2.24 14.16 -15.04
CA GLU A 78 2.71 12.96 -15.72
C GLU A 78 2.49 11.70 -14.88
N LEU A 79 1.70 10.76 -15.40
CA LEU A 79 1.52 9.44 -14.79
C LEU A 79 2.76 8.56 -14.95
N ASN A 80 3.41 8.61 -16.10
CA ASN A 80 4.60 7.81 -16.37
C ASN A 80 5.83 8.72 -16.35
N VAL A 81 6.73 8.48 -15.41
CA VAL A 81 8.03 9.14 -15.35
C VAL A 81 9.10 8.07 -15.48
N TYR A 82 9.74 8.03 -16.64
CA TYR A 82 10.84 7.10 -16.93
C TYR A 82 12.21 7.77 -16.81
N GLU A 83 12.25 9.05 -16.46
CA GLU A 83 13.48 9.82 -16.37
C GLU A 83 14.14 9.60 -15.00
N PHE A 84 15.40 9.14 -15.03
CA PHE A 84 16.19 8.79 -13.85
C PHE A 84 16.86 9.99 -13.17
N ASP A 85 16.68 11.20 -13.71
CA ASP A 85 17.34 12.42 -13.21
C ASP A 85 16.43 13.25 -12.31
N VAL A 86 15.65 12.57 -11.46
CA VAL A 86 14.80 13.21 -10.45
C VAL A 86 15.46 13.14 -9.09
N GLU A 87 15.50 14.26 -8.39
CA GLU A 87 16.03 14.31 -7.03
C GLU A 87 15.12 13.51 -6.10
N THR A 88 15.72 12.60 -5.34
CA THR A 88 15.04 11.75 -4.37
C THR A 88 15.61 11.99 -2.98
N VAL A 89 14.77 11.86 -1.95
CA VAL A 89 15.16 12.01 -0.54
C VAL A 89 15.00 10.65 0.16
N PRO A 90 16.00 10.18 0.93
CA PRO A 90 15.86 8.97 1.74
C PRO A 90 14.91 9.20 2.93
N ALA A 91 14.03 8.24 3.17
CA ALA A 91 13.22 8.16 4.38
C ALA A 91 13.95 7.25 5.39
N GLU A 92 14.88 7.84 6.14
CA GLU A 92 15.53 7.16 7.27
C GLU A 92 14.53 6.97 8.42
N LEU A 93 14.60 5.82 9.09
CA LEU A 93 13.62 5.39 10.09
C LEU A 93 14.34 4.77 11.28
N GLU A 94 13.97 5.13 12.50
CA GLU A 94 14.29 4.32 13.68
C GLU A 94 13.37 3.09 13.74
N SER A 95 13.69 2.15 14.63
CA SER A 95 12.81 1.00 14.89
C SER A 95 11.45 1.46 15.41
N GLY A 96 10.38 1.13 14.68
CA GLY A 96 9.01 1.53 14.96
C GLY A 96 8.54 2.80 14.24
N ASP A 97 9.44 3.57 13.64
CA ASP A 97 9.07 4.72 12.81
C ASP A 97 8.39 4.26 11.52
N ALA A 98 7.54 5.13 10.96
CA ALA A 98 6.82 4.86 9.73
C ALA A 98 6.89 6.03 8.74
N PHE A 99 7.39 5.75 7.54
CA PHE A 99 7.22 6.62 6.39
C PHE A 99 5.85 6.33 5.74
N VAL A 100 4.90 7.25 5.89
CA VAL A 100 3.54 7.13 5.33
C VAL A 100 3.42 7.95 4.07
N TYR A 101 2.96 7.34 2.97
CA TYR A 101 2.87 7.98 1.67
C TYR A 101 1.63 7.54 0.88
N SER A 102 1.16 8.45 0.03
CA SER A 102 0.10 8.19 -0.97
C SER A 102 0.62 7.25 -2.05
N GLY A 103 -0.25 6.41 -2.61
CA GLY A 103 0.10 5.54 -3.74
C GLY A 103 0.54 6.27 -5.00
N LYS A 104 0.29 7.59 -5.07
CA LYS A 104 0.73 8.46 -6.17
C LYS A 104 2.16 8.98 -6.03
N VAL A 105 2.79 8.81 -4.86
CA VAL A 105 4.17 9.27 -4.64
C VAL A 105 5.12 8.36 -5.41
N LEU A 106 5.97 8.98 -6.23
CA LEU A 106 7.05 8.29 -6.90
C LEU A 106 8.13 7.93 -5.87
N HIS A 107 8.44 6.65 -5.74
CA HIS A 107 9.34 6.13 -4.71
C HIS A 107 9.99 4.79 -5.12
N GLY A 108 10.95 4.32 -4.34
CA GLY A 108 11.56 3.00 -4.49
C GLY A 108 12.57 2.72 -3.37
N GLY A 109 12.83 1.45 -3.09
CA GLY A 109 13.90 1.04 -2.16
C GLY A 109 15.27 1.54 -2.63
N GLY A 110 16.04 2.13 -1.71
CA GLY A 110 17.41 2.54 -1.98
C GLY A 110 18.36 1.35 -2.13
N ALA A 111 19.53 1.60 -2.70
CA ALA A 111 20.60 0.61 -2.75
C ALA A 111 21.18 0.40 -1.35
N ASN A 112 21.47 -0.85 -1.00
CA ASN A 112 22.18 -1.16 0.24
C ASN A 112 23.68 -1.26 -0.05
N THR A 113 24.41 -0.22 0.33
CA THR A 113 25.86 -0.10 0.10
C THR A 113 26.69 -0.62 1.28
N THR A 114 26.05 -1.10 2.34
CA THR A 114 26.74 -1.63 3.51
C THR A 114 27.39 -2.99 3.21
N PRO A 115 28.53 -3.33 3.84
CA PRO A 115 29.27 -4.55 3.53
C PRO A 115 28.66 -5.83 4.11
N GLY A 116 27.62 -5.74 4.95
CA GLY A 116 27.14 -6.91 5.70
C GLY A 116 25.83 -6.76 6.47
N ARG A 117 25.14 -5.61 6.36
CA ARG A 117 23.84 -5.43 7.04
C ARG A 117 22.69 -5.74 6.10
N TRP A 118 21.65 -6.35 6.67
CA TRP A 118 20.36 -6.53 6.02
C TRP A 118 19.41 -5.45 6.53
N ARG A 119 18.69 -4.80 5.63
CA ARG A 119 17.57 -3.92 5.97
C ARG A 119 16.31 -4.74 6.15
N ARG A 120 15.65 -4.61 7.31
CA ARG A 120 14.33 -5.20 7.58
C ARG A 120 13.31 -4.10 7.80
N ALA A 121 12.29 -4.08 6.95
CA ALA A 121 11.16 -3.16 7.07
C ALA A 121 9.86 -3.88 6.74
N LEU A 122 8.76 -3.40 7.30
CA LEU A 122 7.40 -3.85 6.97
C LEU A 122 6.75 -2.83 6.05
N HIS A 123 6.34 -3.25 4.86
CA HIS A 123 5.41 -2.49 4.03
C HIS A 123 3.99 -2.95 4.34
N LEU A 124 3.20 -2.03 4.87
CA LEU A 124 1.79 -2.21 5.12
C LEU A 124 1.04 -1.19 4.30
N SER A 125 0.20 -1.64 3.38
CA SER A 125 -0.63 -0.74 2.57
C SER A 125 -2.11 -1.06 2.70
N PHE A 126 -2.94 -0.07 2.42
CA PHE A 126 -4.39 -0.18 2.41
C PHE A 126 -4.92 0.32 1.09
N VAL A 127 -5.94 -0.34 0.55
CA VAL A 127 -6.61 0.05 -0.69
C VAL A 127 -8.10 0.26 -0.44
N VAL A 128 -8.72 1.16 -1.19
CA VAL A 128 -10.18 1.34 -1.24
C VAL A 128 -10.90 -0.01 -1.41
N GLY A 129 -11.99 -0.23 -0.67
CA GLY A 129 -12.62 -1.55 -0.57
C GLY A 129 -13.36 -2.03 -1.82
N TRP A 130 -13.43 -1.21 -2.88
CA TRP A 130 -13.98 -1.59 -4.18
C TRP A 130 -12.91 -2.02 -5.18
N LEU A 131 -11.62 -1.99 -4.82
CA LEU A 131 -10.51 -2.54 -5.59
C LEU A 131 -9.98 -3.81 -4.94
N THR A 132 -9.63 -4.80 -5.77
CA THR A 132 -8.94 -6.02 -5.34
C THR A 132 -7.56 -5.69 -4.74
N PRO A 133 -7.21 -6.20 -3.55
CA PRO A 133 -5.87 -6.12 -2.95
C PRO A 133 -4.81 -6.85 -3.78
N GLU A 134 -3.54 -6.52 -3.53
CA GLU A 134 -2.39 -7.29 -3.99
C GLU A 134 -2.35 -8.70 -3.37
N GLU A 135 -2.67 -8.81 -2.08
CA GLU A 135 -2.66 -10.08 -1.34
C GLU A 135 -4.07 -10.59 -1.04
N ALA A 136 -4.31 -11.88 -1.28
CA ALA A 136 -5.59 -12.54 -1.06
C ALA A 136 -5.81 -12.96 0.41
N HIS A 137 -5.70 -12.01 1.35
CA HIS A 137 -5.82 -12.24 2.81
C HIS A 137 -7.02 -13.12 3.26
N PRO A 138 -8.20 -13.09 2.62
CA PRO A 138 -9.29 -14.00 2.99
C PRO A 138 -8.92 -15.48 2.91
N LEU A 139 -7.99 -15.85 2.02
CA LEU A 139 -7.52 -17.22 1.86
C LEU A 139 -6.51 -17.64 2.94
N ASP A 140 -5.85 -16.68 3.59
CA ASP A 140 -4.94 -16.94 4.71
C ASP A 140 -5.69 -17.13 6.04
N HIS A 141 -6.97 -16.76 6.06
CA HIS A 141 -7.82 -16.76 7.25
C HIS A 141 -9.11 -17.57 7.03
N VAL A 142 -9.01 -18.73 6.38
CA VAL A 142 -10.16 -19.61 6.06
C VAL A 142 -10.92 -20.10 7.29
N ASP A 143 -10.24 -20.29 8.41
CA ASP A 143 -10.87 -20.67 9.69
C ASP A 143 -11.66 -19.51 10.34
N GLY A 144 -11.63 -18.34 9.71
CA GLY A 144 -12.33 -17.13 10.13
C GLY A 144 -11.57 -16.33 11.17
N LEU A 145 -12.12 -15.15 11.48
CA LEU A 145 -11.56 -14.17 12.42
C LEU A 145 -12.63 -13.77 13.45
N ALA A 146 -13.44 -14.72 13.90
CA ALA A 146 -14.64 -14.48 14.70
C ALA A 146 -14.34 -13.81 16.06
N ASP A 147 -13.18 -14.09 16.65
CA ASP A 147 -12.69 -13.48 17.90
C ASP A 147 -12.11 -12.07 17.71
N ARG A 148 -11.91 -11.64 16.46
CA ARG A 148 -11.35 -10.33 16.13
C ARG A 148 -12.44 -9.28 15.99
N SER A 149 -12.04 -8.02 16.14
CA SER A 149 -12.96 -6.90 15.96
C SER A 149 -13.53 -6.87 14.53
N PRO A 150 -14.75 -6.32 14.31
CA PRO A 150 -15.31 -6.12 12.98
C PRO A 150 -14.39 -5.35 12.04
N ARG A 151 -13.55 -4.44 12.57
CA ARG A 151 -12.55 -3.72 11.78
C ARG A 151 -11.47 -4.65 11.24
N VAL A 152 -10.91 -5.54 12.08
CA VAL A 152 -9.88 -6.50 11.65
C VAL A 152 -10.46 -7.50 10.65
N GLN A 153 -11.65 -8.03 10.91
CA GLN A 153 -12.35 -8.90 9.97
C GLN A 153 -12.51 -8.22 8.60
N ARG A 154 -12.96 -6.96 8.57
CA ARG A 154 -13.09 -6.20 7.31
C ARG A 154 -11.75 -5.95 6.62
N LEU A 155 -10.73 -5.55 7.38
CA LEU A 155 -9.40 -5.29 6.86
C LEU A 155 -8.77 -6.53 6.19
N LEU A 156 -9.12 -7.73 6.67
CA LEU A 156 -8.64 -9.01 6.14
C LEU A 156 -9.69 -9.72 5.26
N GLY A 157 -10.67 -8.98 4.77
CA GLY A 157 -11.68 -9.43 3.80
C GLY A 157 -12.63 -10.55 4.27
N GLN A 158 -12.84 -10.66 5.59
CA GLN A 158 -13.85 -11.54 6.21
C GLN A 158 -15.21 -10.84 6.42
N ARG A 159 -15.39 -9.63 5.85
CA ARG A 159 -16.67 -8.89 5.83
C ARG A 159 -16.90 -8.30 4.46
N SER A 160 -18.16 -8.11 4.11
CA SER A 160 -18.53 -7.49 2.83
C SER A 160 -18.21 -5.99 2.80
N TYR A 161 -18.04 -5.47 1.59
CA TYR A 161 -17.86 -4.04 1.38
C TYR A 161 -19.21 -3.33 1.24
N ASP A 162 -19.42 -2.32 2.10
CA ASP A 162 -20.54 -1.39 2.02
C ASP A 162 -20.06 -0.07 1.38
N PRO A 163 -20.67 0.39 0.26
CA PRO A 163 -20.24 1.60 -0.43
C PRO A 163 -20.60 2.89 0.31
N ARG A 164 -21.55 2.87 1.26
CA ARG A 164 -22.09 4.09 1.86
C ARG A 164 -21.00 4.91 2.59
N PRO A 165 -21.02 6.26 2.46
CA PRO A 165 -22.08 7.09 1.87
C PRO A 165 -22.02 7.26 0.35
N HIS A 166 -21.10 6.56 -0.34
CA HIS A 166 -20.93 6.67 -1.79
C HIS A 166 -21.96 5.83 -2.54
N LEU A 167 -22.11 6.11 -3.83
CA LEU A 167 -22.95 5.33 -4.74
C LEU A 167 -22.32 3.96 -5.00
N GLY A 168 -23.15 2.93 -5.16
CA GLY A 168 -22.70 1.59 -5.52
C GLY A 168 -23.59 0.48 -4.92
N GLY A 169 -23.38 -0.74 -5.38
CA GLY A 169 -23.90 -1.94 -4.73
C GLY A 169 -22.92 -2.48 -3.68
N GLY A 170 -23.41 -3.34 -2.79
CA GLY A 170 -22.52 -4.11 -1.91
C GLY A 170 -21.60 -5.01 -2.73
N LEU A 171 -20.31 -5.04 -2.38
CA LEU A 171 -19.32 -5.91 -3.01
C LEU A 171 -18.88 -6.98 -2.02
N TRP A 172 -18.20 -8.01 -2.52
CA TRP A 172 -17.66 -9.09 -1.69
C TRP A 172 -18.76 -9.81 -0.89
N LEU A 173 -19.87 -10.12 -1.58
CA LEU A 173 -21.06 -10.78 -1.03
C LEU A 173 -21.02 -12.29 -1.27
N ARG A 174 -21.73 -13.06 -0.46
CA ARG A 174 -22.02 -14.48 -0.73
C ARG A 174 -23.53 -14.67 -0.85
N HIS A 175 -23.99 -15.30 -1.92
CA HIS A 175 -25.43 -15.45 -2.24
C HIS A 175 -26.23 -14.13 -2.14
N VAL A 176 -25.64 -13.02 -2.63
CA VAL A 176 -26.24 -11.67 -2.61
C VAL A 176 -26.55 -11.15 -1.19
N ARG A 177 -25.87 -11.70 -0.17
CA ARG A 177 -25.96 -11.26 1.22
C ARG A 177 -24.57 -10.91 1.77
N PRO A 178 -24.48 -10.00 2.75
CA PRO A 178 -23.23 -9.71 3.44
C PRO A 178 -22.61 -10.97 4.06
N LEU A 179 -21.29 -11.05 4.10
CA LEU A 179 -20.57 -12.19 4.69
C LEU A 179 -20.85 -12.31 6.19
N GLU A 180 -20.92 -11.18 6.89
CA GLU A 180 -21.20 -11.15 8.33
C GLU A 180 -22.62 -11.61 8.71
N ASP A 181 -23.55 -11.67 7.75
CA ASP A 181 -24.93 -12.11 7.97
C ASP A 181 -25.11 -13.63 7.70
N GLN A 182 -24.02 -14.33 7.39
CA GLN A 182 -24.04 -15.74 6.97
C GLN A 182 -23.33 -16.69 7.95
N ALA A 183 -22.98 -16.18 9.13
CA ALA A 183 -22.42 -16.95 10.24
C ALA A 183 -23.48 -17.83 10.93
#